data_AF-A0A1G6SAV6-F1
#
_entry.id   AF-A0A1G6SAV6-F1
#
_cell.length_a   1.000
_cell.length_b   1.000
_cell.length_c   1.000
_cell.angle_alpha   90.00
_cell.angle_beta   90.00
_cell.angle_gamma   90.00
#
_symmetry.space_group_name_H-M   'P 1'
#
loop_
_entity.id
_entity.type
_entity.pdbx_description
1 polymer ?
#
loop_
_entity_poly.entity_id
_entity_poly.type
_entity_poly.pdbx_seq_one_letter_code
_entity_poly.pdbx_strand_id
1 'polypeptide(L)'
;MSDKERGMIKNFNDGRGFGFISRKNGSDVFFHQSNVISNSFNEGDNVEFEITPGDRGPKATKVKVVADPTTEFLKEHVLILEETDYDDFCDTTLEYAEKLKNGELTTSQIRKIYSRIMNADTPRDLKILRPQFAYTAGRSDKAGVKDLMELLDFLVKKMDETSQKQHGNFLQFMEAVVAYRKYVGGDK
;
A
#
# COMPACT_ATOMS: atom_id res chain seq x y z
N MET A 1 24.99 15.34 13.82
CA MET A 1 23.87 15.21 12.86
C MET A 1 23.08 14.00 13.31
N SER A 2 21.76 14.08 13.39
CA SER A 2 20.93 12.93 13.77
C SER A 2 20.70 12.11 12.50
N ASP A 3 21.25 10.90 12.43
CA ASP A 3 21.07 10.05 11.26
C ASP A 3 19.61 9.57 11.21
N LYS A 4 18.95 9.90 10.11
CA LYS A 4 17.58 9.46 9.83
C LYS A 4 17.61 8.02 9.34
N GLU A 5 16.74 7.19 9.89
CA GLU A 5 16.54 5.80 9.50
C GLU A 5 15.12 5.60 8.95
N ARG A 6 14.94 4.56 8.13
CA ARG A 6 13.64 4.14 7.61
C ARG A 6 13.27 2.75 8.12
N GLY A 7 11.98 2.55 8.30
CA GLY A 7 11.42 1.28 8.76
C GLY A 7 9.91 1.23 8.56
N MET A 8 9.28 0.20 9.12
CA MET A 8 7.84 -0.02 9.04
C MET A 8 7.26 -0.15 10.44
N ILE A 9 6.13 0.50 10.72
CA ILE A 9 5.43 0.31 12.00
C ILE A 9 4.97 -1.14 12.09
N LYS A 10 5.61 -1.91 12.98
CA LYS A 10 5.37 -3.34 13.14
C LYS A 10 4.12 -3.63 13.95
N ASN A 11 3.95 -2.88 15.04
CA ASN A 11 2.77 -2.94 15.88
C ASN A 11 2.61 -1.64 16.65
N PHE A 12 1.41 -1.40 17.13
CA PHE A 12 1.04 -0.28 17.97
C PHE A 12 -0.07 -0.69 18.95
N ASN A 13 0.08 -0.32 20.22
CA ASN A 13 -0.93 -0.55 21.23
C ASN A 13 -1.62 0.76 21.57
N ASP A 14 -2.82 0.98 21.02
CA ASP A 14 -3.61 2.20 21.24
C ASP A 14 -3.84 2.48 22.72
N GLY A 15 -4.15 1.44 23.51
CA GLY A 15 -4.42 1.58 24.94
C GLY A 15 -3.21 2.05 25.77
N ARG A 16 -1.98 1.81 25.28
CA ARG A 16 -0.73 2.21 25.96
C ARG A 16 0.06 3.29 25.21
N GLY A 17 -0.38 3.70 24.02
CA GLY A 17 0.21 4.79 23.24
C GLY A 17 1.62 4.52 22.69
N PHE A 18 2.04 3.25 22.58
CA PHE A 18 3.38 2.91 22.09
C PHE A 18 3.37 1.72 21.15
N GLY A 19 4.43 1.61 20.35
CA GLY A 19 4.63 0.53 19.41
C GLY A 19 6.10 0.30 19.08
N PHE A 20 6.33 -0.51 18.06
CA PHE A 20 7.66 -0.83 17.56
C PHE A 20 7.74 -0.63 16.05
N ILE A 21 8.87 -0.12 15.59
CA ILE A 21 9.20 0.03 14.17
C ILE A 21 10.22 -1.05 13.81
N SER A 22 9.88 -1.88 12.84
CA SER A 22 10.81 -2.82 12.19
C SER A 22 11.81 -2.06 11.34
N ARG A 23 13.08 -2.40 11.45
CA ARG A 23 14.19 -1.74 10.74
C ARG A 23 14.80 -2.72 9.75
N LYS A 24 15.28 -2.20 8.62
CA LYS A 24 16.02 -3.03 7.64
C LYS A 24 17.29 -3.61 8.27
N ASN A 25 17.92 -2.86 9.17
CA ASN A 25 19.14 -3.25 9.86
C ASN A 25 18.94 -3.21 11.38
N GLY A 26 19.07 -4.36 12.04
CA GLY A 26 19.07 -4.47 13.51
C GLY A 26 17.69 -4.72 14.12
N SER A 27 17.63 -4.59 15.45
CA SER A 27 16.44 -4.90 16.27
C SER A 27 15.31 -3.90 16.06
N ASP A 28 14.06 -4.28 16.30
CA ASP A 28 12.94 -3.31 16.32
C ASP A 28 13.22 -2.14 17.28
N VAL A 29 12.79 -0.94 16.90
CA VAL A 29 12.97 0.27 17.71
C VAL A 29 11.65 0.72 18.32
N PHE A 30 11.66 1.05 19.60
CA PHE A 30 10.49 1.53 20.33
C PHE A 30 10.09 2.94 19.87
N PHE A 31 8.80 3.24 19.77
CA PHE A 31 8.30 4.60 19.63
C PHE A 31 7.04 4.82 20.47
N HIS A 32 6.83 6.07 20.89
CA HIS A 32 5.61 6.53 21.53
C HIS A 32 4.84 7.44 20.57
N GLN A 33 3.51 7.45 20.62
CA GLN A 33 2.67 8.25 19.72
C GLN A 33 3.02 9.75 19.74
N SER A 34 3.46 10.28 20.88
CA SER A 34 3.89 11.69 21.00
C SER A 34 5.12 12.04 20.15
N ASN A 35 5.85 11.03 19.66
CA ASN A 35 6.99 11.22 18.80
C ASN A 35 6.62 11.18 17.31
N VAL A 36 5.37 10.88 16.98
CA VAL A 36 4.87 10.87 15.60
C VAL A 36 4.48 12.28 15.20
N ILE A 37 5.03 12.76 14.09
CA ILE A 37 4.78 14.10 13.54
C ILE A 37 3.67 14.06 12.47
N SER A 38 3.45 12.91 11.84
CA SER A 38 2.33 12.74 10.89
C SER A 38 0.98 12.82 11.60
N ASN A 39 -0.01 13.39 10.92
CA ASN A 39 -1.38 13.55 11.45
C ASN A 39 -2.06 12.21 11.77
N SER A 40 -1.67 11.15 11.07
CA SER A 40 -2.16 9.78 11.27
C SER A 40 -1.05 8.80 10.93
N PHE A 41 -1.14 7.60 11.50
CA PHE A 41 -0.31 6.45 11.18
C PHE A 41 -1.08 5.16 11.48
N ASN A 42 -0.70 4.07 10.84
CA ASN A 42 -1.22 2.73 11.05
C ASN A 42 -0.09 1.72 11.18
N GLU A 43 -0.39 0.54 11.74
CA GLU A 43 0.50 -0.61 11.57
C GLU A 43 0.67 -0.93 10.07
N GLY A 44 1.90 -1.23 9.66
CA GLY A 44 2.28 -1.43 8.27
C GLY A 44 2.77 -0.17 7.54
N ASP A 45 2.60 1.03 8.11
CA ASP A 45 3.07 2.26 7.49
C ASP A 45 4.60 2.33 7.45
N ASN A 46 5.15 2.73 6.30
CA ASN A 46 6.54 3.10 6.18
C ASN A 46 6.79 4.43 6.89
N VAL A 47 7.87 4.50 7.65
CA VAL A 47 8.23 5.67 8.44
C VAL A 47 9.70 6.02 8.27
N GLU A 48 9.99 7.32 8.30
CA GLU A 48 11.31 7.89 8.53
C GLU A 48 11.36 8.44 9.96
N PHE A 49 12.45 8.20 10.68
CA PHE A 49 12.59 8.60 12.07
C PHE A 49 14.06 8.82 12.44
N GLU A 50 14.29 9.45 13.59
CA GLU A 50 15.60 9.62 14.19
C GLU A 50 15.73 8.72 15.43
N ILE A 51 16.85 7.99 15.54
CA ILE A 51 17.13 7.18 16.73
C ILE A 51 17.79 8.03 17.81
N THR A 52 17.23 8.00 19.00
CA THR A 52 17.79 8.66 20.18
C THR A 52 17.92 7.68 21.35
N PRO A 53 18.89 7.87 22.26
CA PRO A 53 18.94 7.12 23.50
C PRO A 53 17.65 7.33 24.34
N GLY A 54 17.20 6.29 25.03
CA GLY A 54 16.06 6.35 25.93
C GLY A 54 16.27 5.46 27.16
N ASP A 55 15.43 5.65 28.18
CA ASP A 55 15.59 5.02 29.51
C ASP A 55 15.54 3.48 29.48
N ARG A 56 14.95 2.91 28.43
CA ARG A 56 14.80 1.46 28.21
C ARG A 56 15.43 0.99 26.91
N GLY A 57 16.42 1.72 26.43
CA GLY A 57 17.08 1.48 25.14
C GLY A 57 16.73 2.51 24.07
N PRO A 58 17.23 2.33 22.85
CA PRO A 58 17.02 3.25 21.74
C PRO A 58 15.53 3.44 21.43
N LYS A 59 15.13 4.68 21.16
CA LYS A 59 13.77 5.04 20.76
C LYS A 59 13.77 5.86 19.48
N ALA A 60 12.75 5.66 18.67
CA ALA A 60 12.48 6.48 17.50
C ALA A 60 11.77 7.78 17.91
N THR A 61 12.26 8.87 17.35
CA THR A 61 11.74 10.23 17.51
C THR A 61 11.52 10.85 16.15
N LYS A 62 10.72 11.93 16.10
CA LYS A 62 10.34 12.60 14.86
C LYS A 62 9.83 11.62 13.79
N VAL A 63 9.05 10.64 14.22
CA VAL A 63 8.52 9.59 13.36
C VAL A 63 7.57 10.22 12.36
N LYS A 64 7.86 10.08 11.09
CA LYS A 64 7.08 10.61 9.99
C LYS A 64 6.70 9.48 9.07
N VAL A 65 5.40 9.26 8.87
CA VAL A 65 4.89 8.40 7.81
C VAL A 65 5.39 8.92 6.47
N VAL A 66 6.05 8.06 5.71
CA VAL A 66 6.56 8.35 4.37
C VAL A 66 5.75 7.57 3.34
N ALA A 67 5.64 8.14 2.15
CA ALA A 67 4.98 7.46 1.05
C ALA A 67 5.71 6.15 0.73
N ASP A 68 4.92 5.11 0.49
CA ASP A 68 5.44 3.81 0.10
C ASP A 68 5.94 3.86 -1.36
N PRO A 69 7.23 3.60 -1.63
CA PRO A 69 7.78 3.72 -2.98
C PRO A 69 7.05 2.86 -4.01
N THR A 70 6.61 1.66 -3.62
CA THR A 70 5.88 0.76 -4.55
C THR A 70 4.53 1.35 -4.93
N THR A 71 3.76 1.84 -3.95
CA THR A 71 2.48 2.49 -4.21
C THR A 71 2.63 3.77 -5.01
N GLU A 72 3.64 4.60 -4.75
CA GLU A 72 3.87 5.84 -5.52
C GLU A 72 4.27 5.52 -6.97
N PHE A 73 5.17 4.56 -7.18
CA PHE A 73 5.49 4.10 -8.53
C PHE A 73 4.23 3.64 -9.28
N LEU A 74 3.40 2.80 -8.66
CA LEU A 74 2.18 2.31 -9.30
C LEU A 74 1.19 3.45 -9.62
N LYS A 75 1.08 4.46 -8.75
CA LYS A 75 0.23 5.65 -9.01
C LYS A 75 0.69 6.45 -10.22
N GLU A 76 2.00 6.57 -10.41
CA GLU A 76 2.61 7.36 -11.48
C GLU A 76 2.58 6.61 -12.82
N HIS A 77 2.78 5.28 -12.79
CA HIS A 77 3.08 4.51 -13.99
C HIS A 77 1.94 3.66 -14.53
N VAL A 78 1.00 3.20 -13.70
CA VAL A 78 -0.05 2.25 -14.14
C VAL A 78 -0.93 2.79 -15.26
N LEU A 79 -1.18 4.10 -15.34
CA LEU A 79 -2.01 4.65 -16.42
C LEU A 79 -1.20 4.92 -17.71
N ILE A 80 0.12 4.87 -17.66
CA ILE A 80 1.03 5.17 -18.78
C ILE A 80 2.04 4.03 -19.00
N LEU A 81 1.58 2.78 -18.93
CA LEU A 81 2.45 1.61 -19.04
C LEU A 81 3.27 1.56 -20.34
N GLU A 82 2.80 2.20 -21.41
CA GLU A 82 3.56 2.30 -22.65
C GLU A 82 4.82 3.18 -22.56
N GLU A 83 4.88 4.08 -21.57
CA GLU A 83 6.02 4.96 -21.28
C GLU A 83 6.85 4.43 -20.11
N THR A 84 6.44 3.31 -19.52
CA THR A 84 7.06 2.71 -18.33
C THR A 84 7.90 1.51 -18.76
N ASP A 85 9.06 1.33 -18.15
CA ASP A 85 9.80 0.08 -18.31
C ASP A 85 8.97 -1.08 -17.76
N TYR A 86 8.69 -2.07 -18.61
CA TYR A 86 7.74 -3.12 -18.27
C TYR A 86 8.29 -4.11 -17.24
N ASP A 87 9.61 -4.29 -17.17
CA ASP A 87 10.26 -5.13 -16.17
C ASP A 87 10.20 -4.44 -14.80
N ASP A 88 10.45 -3.12 -14.74
CA ASP A 88 10.28 -2.32 -13.51
C ASP A 88 8.83 -2.39 -12.99
N PHE A 89 7.85 -2.35 -13.90
CA PHE A 89 6.45 -2.54 -13.57
C PHE A 89 6.17 -3.93 -13.00
N CYS A 90 6.73 -4.98 -13.61
CA CYS A 90 6.56 -6.35 -13.12
C CYS A 90 7.16 -6.54 -11.73
N ASP A 91 8.40 -6.11 -11.54
CA ASP A 91 9.14 -6.24 -10.28
C ASP A 91 8.45 -5.45 -9.16
N THR A 92 8.01 -4.21 -9.44
CA THR A 92 7.28 -3.40 -8.46
C THR A 92 5.91 -4.00 -8.13
N THR A 93 5.20 -4.56 -9.12
CA THR A 93 3.91 -5.20 -8.87
C THR A 93 4.06 -6.49 -8.06
N LEU A 94 5.16 -7.23 -8.25
CA LEU A 94 5.50 -8.39 -7.42
C LEU A 94 5.78 -7.97 -5.97
N GLU A 95 6.59 -6.93 -5.74
CA GLU A 95 6.84 -6.39 -4.40
C GLU A 95 5.53 -5.92 -3.74
N TYR A 96 4.69 -5.23 -4.51
CA TYR A 96 3.37 -4.81 -4.06
C TYR A 96 2.47 -6.00 -3.70
N ALA A 97 2.52 -7.11 -4.44
CA ALA A 97 1.79 -8.32 -4.09
C ALA A 97 2.26 -8.93 -2.76
N GLU A 98 3.56 -8.88 -2.44
CA GLU A 98 4.06 -9.29 -1.12
C GLU A 98 3.54 -8.36 -0.02
N LYS A 99 3.53 -7.05 -0.24
CA LYS A 99 2.94 -6.06 0.68
C LYS A 99 1.48 -6.38 0.97
N LEU A 100 0.68 -6.61 -0.07
CA LEU A 100 -0.72 -6.99 0.05
C LEU A 100 -0.92 -8.30 0.82
N LYS A 101 -0.05 -9.29 0.62
CA LYS A 101 -0.04 -10.54 1.40
C LYS A 101 0.20 -10.27 2.89
N ASN A 102 1.21 -9.46 3.21
CA ASN A 102 1.54 -9.09 4.58
C ASN A 102 0.42 -8.27 5.23
N GLY A 103 -0.33 -7.50 4.44
CA GLY A 103 -1.57 -6.84 4.83
C GLY A 103 -2.81 -7.75 4.86
N GLU A 104 -2.63 -9.07 4.89
CA GLU A 104 -3.66 -10.11 5.00
C GLU A 104 -4.72 -10.14 3.89
N LEU A 105 -4.45 -9.54 2.73
CA LEU A 105 -5.37 -9.57 1.59
C LEU A 105 -5.22 -10.87 0.81
N THR A 106 -6.22 -11.76 0.84
CA THR A 106 -6.22 -13.04 0.11
C THR A 106 -6.57 -12.88 -1.38
N THR A 107 -6.17 -13.84 -2.22
CA THR A 107 -6.56 -13.82 -3.65
C THR A 107 -8.06 -13.92 -3.85
N SER A 108 -8.76 -14.64 -2.98
CA SER A 108 -10.23 -14.76 -2.99
C SER A 108 -10.91 -13.43 -2.73
N GLN A 109 -10.34 -12.56 -1.88
CA GLN A 109 -10.86 -11.21 -1.66
C GLN A 109 -10.66 -10.33 -2.89
N ILE A 110 -9.50 -10.41 -3.56
CA ILE A 110 -9.24 -9.67 -4.81
C ILE A 110 -10.24 -10.11 -5.89
N ARG A 111 -10.48 -11.42 -6.03
CA ARG A 111 -11.41 -11.98 -7.01
C ARG A 111 -12.85 -11.46 -6.88
N LYS A 112 -13.29 -11.06 -5.68
CA LYS A 112 -14.65 -10.52 -5.46
C LYS A 112 -14.91 -9.21 -6.20
N ILE A 113 -13.89 -8.39 -6.37
CA ILE A 113 -13.98 -7.13 -7.11
C ILE A 113 -13.44 -7.25 -8.53
N TYR A 114 -12.53 -8.20 -8.75
CA TYR A 114 -11.89 -8.45 -10.03
C TYR A 114 -12.88 -8.63 -11.18
N SER A 115 -13.90 -9.48 -11.01
CA SER A 115 -14.88 -9.70 -12.08
C SER A 115 -15.64 -8.43 -12.46
N ARG A 116 -15.94 -7.56 -11.49
CA ARG A 116 -16.62 -6.27 -11.76
C ARG A 116 -15.71 -5.31 -12.52
N ILE A 117 -14.43 -5.33 -12.19
CA ILE A 117 -13.40 -4.53 -12.86
C ILE A 117 -13.18 -5.03 -14.29
N MET A 118 -12.99 -6.33 -14.48
CA MET A 118 -12.73 -6.92 -15.80
C MET A 118 -13.94 -6.83 -16.75
N ASN A 119 -15.15 -6.71 -16.20
CA ASN A 119 -16.37 -6.49 -16.98
C ASN A 119 -16.69 -5.00 -17.17
N ALA A 120 -15.83 -4.08 -16.74
CA ALA A 120 -15.95 -2.67 -17.09
C ALA A 120 -15.46 -2.53 -18.53
N ASP A 121 -16.34 -2.13 -19.45
CA ASP A 121 -15.97 -1.97 -20.86
C ASP A 121 -15.34 -0.60 -21.14
N THR A 122 -15.55 0.35 -20.23
CA THR A 122 -15.10 1.74 -20.38
C THR A 122 -14.49 2.31 -19.10
N PRO A 123 -13.64 3.36 -19.21
CA PRO A 123 -13.21 4.16 -18.07
C PRO A 123 -14.35 4.63 -17.15
N ARG A 124 -15.51 4.95 -17.73
CA ARG A 124 -16.68 5.41 -16.97
C ARG A 124 -17.25 4.29 -16.09
N ASP A 125 -17.26 3.06 -16.59
CA ASP A 125 -17.73 1.91 -15.82
C ASP A 125 -16.82 1.65 -14.60
N LEU A 126 -15.50 1.80 -14.78
CA LEU A 126 -14.56 1.77 -13.66
C LEU A 126 -14.84 2.88 -12.64
N LYS A 127 -15.10 4.11 -13.10
CA LYS A 127 -15.42 5.24 -12.20
C LYS A 127 -16.65 5.01 -11.34
N ILE A 128 -17.63 4.25 -11.83
CA ILE A 128 -18.83 3.87 -11.05
C ILE A 128 -18.48 2.96 -9.86
N LEU A 129 -17.35 2.24 -9.91
CA LEU A 129 -16.91 1.36 -8.82
C LEU A 129 -16.27 2.10 -7.64
N ARG A 130 -15.92 3.38 -7.79
CA ARG A 130 -15.22 4.18 -6.75
C ARG A 130 -15.91 4.16 -5.38
N PRO A 131 -17.24 4.36 -5.25
CA PRO A 131 -17.92 4.24 -3.95
C PRO A 131 -17.78 2.85 -3.33
N GLN A 132 -17.73 1.79 -4.15
CA GLN A 132 -17.53 0.43 -3.67
C GLN A 132 -16.11 0.23 -3.12
N PHE A 133 -15.09 0.81 -3.77
CA PHE A 133 -13.71 0.76 -3.25
C PHE A 133 -13.63 1.43 -1.88
N ALA A 134 -14.16 2.65 -1.75
CA ALA A 134 -14.20 3.37 -0.48
C ALA A 134 -14.95 2.60 0.61
N TYR A 135 -16.12 2.03 0.30
CA TYR A 135 -16.88 1.20 1.23
C TYR A 135 -16.10 -0.05 1.66
N THR A 136 -15.42 -0.71 0.71
CA THR A 136 -14.63 -1.92 0.98
C THR A 136 -13.41 -1.62 1.84
N ALA A 137 -12.73 -0.49 1.60
CA ALA A 137 -11.63 -0.01 2.44
C ALA A 137 -12.11 0.30 3.86
N GLY A 138 -13.15 1.13 4.00
CA GLY A 138 -13.62 1.63 5.29
C GLY A 138 -14.19 0.56 6.22
N ARG A 139 -14.68 -0.56 5.68
CA ARG A 139 -15.24 -1.67 6.48
C ARG A 139 -14.23 -2.76 6.83
N SER A 140 -13.05 -2.76 6.22
CA SER A 140 -12.03 -3.79 6.42
C SER A 140 -11.10 -3.36 7.55
N ASP A 141 -10.69 -4.30 8.39
CA ASP A 141 -9.60 -4.15 9.36
C ASP A 141 -8.23 -4.40 8.72
N LYS A 142 -8.18 -5.28 7.71
CA LYS A 142 -6.96 -5.65 6.99
C LYS A 142 -6.32 -4.51 6.21
N ALA A 143 -5.06 -4.20 6.52
CA ALA A 143 -4.29 -3.13 5.88
C ALA A 143 -4.17 -3.30 4.36
N GLY A 144 -3.93 -4.53 3.86
CA GLY A 144 -3.78 -4.79 2.43
C GLY A 144 -5.07 -4.55 1.63
N VAL A 145 -6.24 -4.76 2.25
CA VAL A 145 -7.53 -4.43 1.61
C VAL A 145 -7.65 -2.91 1.45
N LYS A 146 -7.36 -2.15 2.51
CA LYS A 146 -7.43 -0.68 2.48
C LYS A 146 -6.49 -0.12 1.43
N ASP A 147 -5.23 -0.55 1.46
CA ASP A 147 -4.18 -0.09 0.55
C ASP A 147 -4.55 -0.34 -0.92
N LEU A 148 -4.96 -1.57 -1.28
CA LEU A 148 -5.41 -1.84 -2.64
C LEU A 148 -6.59 -0.97 -3.04
N MET A 149 -7.62 -0.84 -2.18
CA MET A 149 -8.82 -0.09 -2.53
C MET A 149 -8.53 1.40 -2.73
N GLU A 150 -7.62 1.97 -1.93
CA GLU A 150 -7.18 3.36 -2.04
C GLU A 150 -6.37 3.59 -3.32
N LEU A 151 -5.47 2.66 -3.66
CA LEU A 151 -4.72 2.72 -4.92
C LEU A 151 -5.66 2.64 -6.13
N LEU A 152 -6.63 1.71 -6.11
CA LEU A 152 -7.61 1.59 -7.20
C LEU A 152 -8.50 2.84 -7.32
N ASP A 153 -8.99 3.41 -6.20
CA ASP A 153 -9.75 4.67 -6.26
C ASP A 153 -8.91 5.80 -6.85
N PHE A 154 -7.64 5.90 -6.44
CA PHE A 154 -6.73 6.92 -6.96
C PHE A 154 -6.55 6.80 -8.48
N LEU A 155 -6.21 5.59 -8.96
CA LEU A 155 -5.98 5.34 -10.39
C LEU A 155 -7.26 5.62 -11.20
N VAL A 156 -8.39 5.09 -10.77
CA VAL A 156 -9.67 5.30 -11.46
C VAL A 156 -10.11 6.78 -11.42
N LYS A 157 -9.81 7.50 -10.34
CA LYS A 157 -10.06 8.95 -10.25
C LYS A 157 -9.21 9.72 -11.27
N LYS A 158 -7.93 9.35 -11.42
CA LYS A 158 -6.97 10.01 -12.33
C LYS A 158 -7.16 9.65 -13.80
N MET A 159 -7.75 8.50 -14.08
CA MET A 159 -8.05 8.04 -15.43
C MET A 159 -8.93 9.04 -16.20
N ASP A 160 -8.54 9.31 -17.45
CA ASP A 160 -9.32 10.04 -18.44
C ASP A 160 -10.49 9.16 -18.93
N GLU A 161 -11.71 9.72 -18.90
CA GLU A 161 -12.93 9.00 -19.28
C GLU A 161 -12.97 8.58 -20.75
N THR A 162 -12.16 9.22 -21.58
CA THR A 162 -12.09 8.97 -23.03
C THR A 162 -10.94 8.04 -23.42
N SER A 163 -10.02 7.74 -22.49
CA SER A 163 -8.81 7.00 -22.80
C SER A 163 -8.99 5.49 -22.65
N GLN A 164 -9.25 4.82 -23.78
CA GLN A 164 -9.27 3.36 -23.85
C GLN A 164 -7.90 2.73 -23.57
N LYS A 165 -6.81 3.47 -23.80
CA LYS A 165 -5.47 2.98 -23.47
C LYS A 165 -5.27 2.91 -21.95
N GLN A 166 -5.61 3.97 -21.22
CA GLN A 166 -5.53 3.97 -19.75
C GLN A 166 -6.44 2.91 -19.12
N HIS A 167 -7.60 2.67 -19.73
CA HIS A 167 -8.48 1.56 -19.37
C HIS A 167 -7.76 0.21 -19.50
N GLY A 168 -7.18 -0.08 -20.67
CA GLY A 168 -6.41 -1.30 -20.90
C GLY A 168 -5.24 -1.47 -19.93
N ASN A 169 -4.46 -0.41 -19.71
CA ASN A 169 -3.33 -0.41 -18.77
C ASN A 169 -3.80 -0.73 -17.33
N PHE A 170 -4.94 -0.19 -16.90
CA PHE A 170 -5.52 -0.49 -15.59
C PHE A 170 -5.97 -1.96 -15.46
N LEU A 171 -6.59 -2.53 -16.50
CA LEU A 171 -6.97 -3.94 -16.50
C LEU A 171 -5.74 -4.86 -16.45
N GLN A 172 -4.70 -4.52 -17.21
CA GLN A 172 -3.41 -5.24 -17.18
C GLN A 172 -2.76 -5.18 -15.79
N PHE A 173 -2.81 -4.04 -15.11
CA PHE A 173 -2.38 -3.92 -13.72
C PHE A 173 -3.18 -4.84 -12.79
N MET A 174 -4.50 -4.88 -12.93
CA MET A 174 -5.35 -5.75 -12.12
C MET A 174 -5.09 -7.23 -12.35
N GLU A 175 -4.82 -7.64 -13.60
CA GLU A 175 -4.37 -8.98 -13.96
C GLU A 175 -3.04 -9.32 -13.28
N ALA A 176 -2.06 -8.42 -13.37
CA ALA A 176 -0.75 -8.59 -12.75
C ALA A 176 -0.84 -8.72 -11.23
N VAL A 177 -1.63 -7.86 -10.56
CA VAL A 177 -1.86 -7.95 -9.10
C VAL A 177 -2.45 -9.31 -8.72
N VAL A 178 -3.45 -9.81 -9.46
CA VAL A 178 -4.04 -11.13 -9.19
C VAL A 178 -3.03 -12.26 -9.42
N ALA A 179 -2.28 -12.20 -10.52
CA ALA A 179 -1.28 -13.20 -10.88
C ALA A 179 -0.16 -13.27 -9.83
N TYR A 180 0.44 -12.14 -9.48
CA TYR A 180 1.51 -12.09 -8.49
C TYR A 180 1.01 -12.38 -7.09
N ARG A 181 -0.21 -11.96 -6.70
CA ARG A 181 -0.78 -12.39 -5.41
C ARG A 181 -0.95 -13.89 -5.32
N LYS A 182 -1.39 -14.53 -6.41
CA LYS A 182 -1.47 -15.99 -6.45
C LYS A 182 -0.07 -16.62 -6.38
N TYR A 183 0.91 -16.05 -7.07
CA TYR A 183 2.30 -16.53 -7.09
C TYR A 183 2.96 -16.50 -5.70
N VAL A 184 2.87 -15.38 -4.97
CA VAL A 184 3.47 -15.26 -3.62
C VAL A 184 2.73 -16.10 -2.55
N GLY A 185 1.57 -16.68 -2.91
CA GLY A 185 0.82 -17.64 -2.12
C GLY A 185 0.28 -17.09 -0.79
N GLY A 186 0.01 -18.02 0.14
CA GLY A 186 -0.45 -17.70 1.51
C GLY A 186 -1.96 -17.71 1.72
N ASP A 187 -2.75 -18.13 0.74
CA ASP A 187 -4.18 -18.40 0.93
C ASP A 187 -4.35 -19.75 1.66
N LYS A 188 -4.02 -19.81 2.96
CA LYS A 188 -4.34 -20.95 3.83
C LYS A 188 -5.35 -20.54 4.88
#